data_AF-A0A6B1E6Q2-F1
#
_entry.id   AF-A0A6B1E6Q2-F1
#
_cell.length_a   1.000
_cell.length_b   1.000
_cell.length_c   1.000
_cell.angle_alpha   90.00
_cell.angle_beta   90.00
_cell.angle_gamma   90.00
#
_symmetry.space_group_name_H-M   'P 1'
#
loop_
_entity.id
_entity.type
_entity.pdbx_description
1 polymer ?
#
loop_
_entity_poly.entity_id
_entity_poly.type
_entity_poly.pdbx_seq_one_letter_code
_entity_poly.pdbx_strand_id
1 'polypeptide(L)'
;MPTDGLDSERFLGFIFETETAVALLGEGIGHIASCDGGDARRTIALHLLAQGYERFLKVTHAVNQLSLEGALPTSRQIRREFGHVLTKLLDEIVAGCRSDSTFISRPAIQDDMDFLVADDHWREILDILSDLGSGGRYHDLDTMLDGESTWDSPLDRWKALEMAYLSADPKWQELMESDPAKFARQWYPALAAKQTETLQRAARAIARMWTLGPAQPHAQRLTGIIGRFLFIMDDDLRTPAT
;
A
#
# COMPACT_ATOMS: atom_id res chain seq x y z
N MET A 1 -10.64 25.81 -15.91
CA MET A 1 -11.44 26.21 -14.74
C MET A 1 -10.50 26.21 -13.55
N PRO A 2 -10.40 27.32 -12.79
CA PRO A 2 -9.67 27.31 -11.53
C PRO A 2 -10.34 26.28 -10.62
N THR A 3 -9.59 25.27 -10.21
CA THR A 3 -10.05 24.31 -9.21
C THR A 3 -9.98 24.98 -7.85
N ASP A 4 -11.06 24.91 -7.07
CA ASP A 4 -11.03 25.34 -5.67
C ASP A 4 -9.78 24.75 -5.01
N GLY A 5 -8.83 25.61 -4.63
CA GLY A 5 -7.58 25.22 -3.95
C GLY A 5 -6.38 24.74 -4.79
N LEU A 6 -6.52 24.42 -6.09
CA LEU A 6 -5.41 24.00 -6.95
C LEU A 6 -5.30 24.88 -8.21
N ASP A 7 -4.11 25.38 -8.50
CA ASP A 7 -3.82 25.95 -9.83
C ASP A 7 -3.58 24.84 -10.87
N SER A 8 -3.49 25.21 -12.15
CA SER A 8 -3.34 24.26 -13.25
C SER A 8 -2.07 23.40 -13.15
N GLU A 9 -0.97 23.97 -12.67
CA GLU A 9 0.32 23.26 -12.56
C GLU A 9 0.25 22.22 -11.44
N ARG A 10 -0.28 22.60 -10.27
CA ARG A 10 -0.50 21.70 -9.15
C ARG A 10 -1.49 20.59 -9.48
N PHE A 11 -2.54 20.89 -10.24
CA PHE A 11 -3.50 19.88 -10.68
C PHE A 11 -2.87 18.86 -11.64
N LEU A 12 -2.01 19.30 -12.56
CA LEU A 12 -1.23 18.40 -13.43
C LEU A 12 -0.27 17.54 -12.62
N GLY A 13 0.43 18.13 -11.64
CA GLY A 13 1.27 17.37 -10.71
C GLY A 13 0.49 16.29 -9.96
N PHE A 14 -0.72 16.61 -9.50
CA PHE A 14 -1.61 15.65 -8.84
C PHE A 14 -2.03 14.51 -9.78
N ILE A 15 -2.36 14.80 -11.04
CA ILE A 15 -2.63 13.76 -12.06
C ILE A 15 -1.42 12.84 -12.21
N PHE A 16 -0.23 13.37 -12.49
CA PHE A 16 0.94 12.57 -12.79
C PHE A 16 1.43 11.73 -11.61
N GLU A 17 1.38 12.28 -10.39
CA GLU A 17 1.71 11.52 -9.17
C GLU A 17 0.70 10.38 -8.95
N THR A 18 -0.59 10.61 -9.22
CA THR A 18 -1.62 9.58 -9.09
C THR A 18 -1.45 8.48 -10.13
N GLU A 19 -1.23 8.82 -11.40
CA GLU A 19 -1.00 7.84 -12.47
C GLU A 19 0.23 6.97 -12.17
N THR A 20 1.31 7.61 -11.74
CA THR A 20 2.55 6.92 -11.36
C THR A 20 2.31 5.99 -10.18
N ALA A 21 1.62 6.46 -9.13
CA ALA A 21 1.29 5.64 -7.97
C ALA A 21 0.45 4.41 -8.36
N VAL A 22 -0.61 4.60 -9.15
CA VAL A 22 -1.49 3.51 -9.58
C VAL A 22 -0.76 2.50 -10.45
N ALA A 23 0.10 2.95 -11.38
CA ALA A 23 0.92 2.07 -12.20
C ALA A 23 1.89 1.23 -11.37
N LEU A 24 2.62 1.87 -10.45
CA LEU A 24 3.57 1.18 -9.56
C LEU A 24 2.89 0.14 -8.67
N LEU A 25 1.72 0.48 -8.10
CA LEU A 25 0.94 -0.47 -7.31
C LEU A 25 0.47 -1.65 -8.16
N GLY A 26 -0.06 -1.38 -9.37
CA GLY A 26 -0.53 -2.42 -10.28
C GLY A 26 0.58 -3.42 -10.67
N GLU A 27 1.74 -2.91 -11.08
CA GLU A 27 2.90 -3.74 -11.44
C GLU A 27 3.45 -4.50 -10.22
N GLY A 28 3.59 -3.81 -9.08
CA GLY A 28 4.07 -4.43 -7.83
C GLY A 28 3.17 -5.59 -7.37
N ILE A 29 1.85 -5.38 -7.39
CA ILE A 29 0.86 -6.42 -7.05
C ILE A 29 0.89 -7.56 -8.07
N GLY A 30 1.06 -7.27 -9.36
CA GLY A 30 1.22 -8.29 -10.41
C GLY A 30 2.48 -9.15 -10.21
N HIS A 31 3.58 -8.55 -9.75
CA HIS A 31 4.79 -9.29 -9.40
C HIS A 31 4.61 -10.18 -8.16
N ILE A 32 3.89 -9.72 -7.13
CA ILE A 32 3.54 -10.56 -5.97
C ILE A 32 2.67 -11.74 -6.39
N ALA A 33 1.63 -11.51 -7.17
CA ALA A 33 0.70 -12.55 -7.61
C ALA A 33 1.35 -13.63 -8.49
N SER A 34 2.46 -13.29 -9.15
CA SER A 34 3.24 -14.20 -9.99
C SER A 34 4.50 -14.73 -9.30
N CYS A 35 4.65 -14.52 -7.99
CA CYS A 35 5.80 -15.01 -7.24
C CYS A 35 5.70 -16.52 -7.00
N ASP A 36 6.78 -17.23 -7.33
CA ASP A 36 6.93 -18.68 -7.23
C ASP A 36 7.88 -19.10 -6.11
N GLY A 37 8.23 -18.16 -5.22
CA GLY A 37 9.24 -18.38 -4.19
C GLY A 37 10.60 -17.76 -4.48
N GLY A 38 10.80 -17.13 -5.65
CA GLY A 38 12.06 -16.47 -6.02
C GLY A 38 12.24 -15.06 -5.44
N ASP A 39 13.42 -14.81 -4.84
CA ASP A 39 13.74 -13.55 -4.17
C ASP A 39 13.86 -12.34 -5.11
N ALA A 40 14.47 -12.49 -6.29
CA ALA A 40 14.65 -11.37 -7.21
C ALA A 40 13.31 -10.71 -7.62
N ARG A 41 12.28 -11.53 -7.85
CA ARG A 41 10.94 -11.03 -8.19
C ARG A 41 10.29 -10.34 -6.98
N ARG A 42 10.45 -10.89 -5.77
CA ARG A 42 9.98 -10.22 -4.54
C ARG A 42 10.64 -8.86 -4.38
N THR A 43 11.96 -8.78 -4.50
CA THR A 43 12.69 -7.51 -4.35
C THR A 43 12.16 -6.46 -5.33
N ILE A 44 11.93 -6.81 -6.60
CA ILE A 44 11.33 -5.89 -7.58
C ILE A 44 9.93 -5.46 -7.14
N ALA A 45 9.08 -6.42 -6.75
CA ALA A 45 7.73 -6.15 -6.29
C ALA A 45 7.70 -5.18 -5.10
N LEU A 46 8.53 -5.41 -4.10
CA LEU A 46 8.60 -4.59 -2.90
C LEU A 46 9.06 -3.16 -3.21
N HIS A 47 10.02 -2.98 -4.12
CA HIS A 47 10.44 -1.64 -4.55
C HIS A 47 9.32 -0.86 -5.27
N LEU A 48 8.55 -1.54 -6.11
CA LEU A 48 7.40 -0.96 -6.81
C LEU A 48 6.30 -0.59 -5.81
N LEU A 49 5.98 -1.51 -4.89
CA LEU A 49 4.95 -1.29 -3.86
C LEU A 49 5.33 -0.16 -2.91
N ALA A 50 6.59 -0.10 -2.45
CA ALA A 50 7.06 0.95 -1.55
C ALA A 50 6.87 2.34 -2.17
N GLN A 51 7.32 2.50 -3.42
CA GLN A 51 7.14 3.76 -4.15
C GLN A 51 5.67 4.05 -4.47
N GLY A 52 4.91 3.02 -4.83
CA GLY A 52 3.49 3.14 -5.16
C GLY A 52 2.66 3.61 -3.97
N TYR A 53 2.75 2.92 -2.83
CA TYR A 53 2.00 3.31 -1.63
C TYR A 53 2.49 4.62 -1.04
N GLU A 54 3.80 4.89 -1.02
CA GLU A 54 4.32 6.16 -0.52
C GLU A 54 3.72 7.34 -1.30
N ARG A 55 3.74 7.28 -2.63
CA ARG A 55 3.14 8.30 -3.48
C ARG A 55 1.63 8.38 -3.25
N PHE A 56 0.94 7.24 -3.27
CA PHE A 56 -0.52 7.21 -3.15
C PHE A 56 -1.00 7.79 -1.81
N LEU A 57 -0.33 7.45 -0.70
CA LEU A 57 -0.63 8.01 0.61
C LEU A 57 -0.30 9.49 0.68
N LYS A 58 0.84 9.94 0.14
CA LYS A 58 1.22 11.36 0.16
C LYS A 58 0.25 12.24 -0.62
N VAL A 59 -0.17 11.80 -1.81
CA VAL A 59 -1.19 12.56 -2.57
C VAL A 59 -2.53 12.54 -1.84
N THR A 60 -2.94 11.41 -1.27
CA THR A 60 -4.17 11.29 -0.47
C THR A 60 -4.18 12.27 0.71
N HIS A 61 -3.09 12.30 1.48
CA HIS A 61 -2.94 13.21 2.60
C HIS A 61 -3.00 14.67 2.14
N ALA A 62 -2.29 15.02 1.06
CA ALA A 62 -2.27 16.38 0.54
C ALA A 62 -3.66 16.88 0.14
N VAL A 63 -4.46 16.04 -0.55
CA VAL A 63 -5.83 16.43 -0.92
C VAL A 63 -6.81 16.40 0.24
N ASN A 64 -6.65 15.49 1.21
CA ASN A 64 -7.42 15.53 2.45
C ASN A 64 -7.18 16.83 3.19
N GLN A 65 -5.91 17.23 3.37
CA GLN A 65 -5.56 18.47 4.05
C GLN A 65 -6.08 19.70 3.30
N LEU A 66 -5.99 19.72 1.97
CA LEU A 66 -6.56 20.80 1.18
C LEU A 66 -8.07 20.93 1.42
N SER A 67 -8.79 19.82 1.50
CA SER A 67 -10.24 19.84 1.74
C SER A 67 -10.61 20.21 3.18
N LEU A 68 -9.83 19.78 4.17
CA LEU A 68 -10.11 20.01 5.59
C LEU A 68 -9.65 21.40 6.06
N GLU A 69 -8.51 21.88 5.56
CA GLU A 69 -7.83 23.10 6.05
C GLU A 69 -7.79 24.22 5.00
N GLY A 70 -8.18 23.95 3.76
CA GLY A 70 -8.15 24.92 2.66
C GLY A 70 -6.75 25.19 2.10
N ALA A 71 -5.73 24.42 2.51
CA ALA A 71 -4.35 24.59 2.06
C ALA A 71 -3.64 23.24 1.85
N LEU A 72 -2.76 23.19 0.85
CA LEU A 72 -1.86 22.05 0.64
C LEU A 72 -0.70 22.06 1.66
N PRO A 73 -0.22 20.90 2.12
CA PRO A 73 1.05 20.82 2.82
C PRO A 73 2.20 21.22 1.90
N THR A 74 3.23 21.80 2.51
CA THR A 74 4.53 21.93 1.86
C THR A 74 5.28 20.58 1.86
N SER A 75 6.15 20.37 0.88
CA SER A 75 7.03 19.19 0.85
C SER A 75 7.90 19.05 2.10
N ARG A 76 8.23 20.18 2.75
CA ARG A 76 8.96 20.21 4.03
C ARG A 76 8.09 19.69 5.18
N GLN A 77 6.81 20.05 5.25
CA GLN A 77 5.88 19.53 6.27
C GLN A 77 5.75 18.01 6.16
N ILE A 78 5.42 17.49 4.97
CA ILE A 78 5.31 16.03 4.74
C ILE A 78 6.60 15.32 5.16
N ARG A 79 7.77 15.80 4.71
CA ARG A 79 9.05 15.16 5.04
C ARG A 79 9.36 15.19 6.54
N ARG A 80 9.08 16.32 7.20
CA ARG A 80 9.36 16.48 8.65
C ARG A 80 8.42 15.63 9.50
N GLU A 81 7.14 15.55 9.12
CA GLU A 81 6.11 14.93 9.93
C GLU A 81 6.06 13.41 9.73
N PHE A 82 6.22 12.95 8.48
CA PHE A 82 6.07 11.52 8.15
C PHE A 82 7.37 10.88 7.67
N GLY A 83 8.27 11.65 7.04
CA GLY A 83 9.46 11.09 6.42
C GLY A 83 9.12 9.97 5.43
N HIS A 84 9.57 8.76 5.75
CA HIS A 84 9.25 7.52 5.04
C HIS A 84 8.41 6.55 5.89
N VAL A 85 7.95 6.97 7.07
CA VAL A 85 7.14 6.13 7.97
C VAL A 85 5.68 6.14 7.49
N LEU A 86 5.33 5.15 6.67
CA LEU A 86 4.04 5.10 5.99
C LEU A 86 2.87 4.78 6.92
N THR A 87 3.10 3.99 7.98
CA THR A 87 2.09 3.71 9.02
C THR A 87 1.61 4.99 9.70
N LYS A 88 2.53 5.89 10.08
CA LYS A 88 2.18 7.20 10.64
C LYS A 88 1.38 8.06 9.67
N LEU A 89 1.75 8.07 8.39
CA LEU A 89 1.03 8.83 7.36
C LEU A 89 -0.38 8.28 7.14
N LEU A 90 -0.53 6.95 7.12
CA LEU A 90 -1.82 6.29 7.01
C LEU A 90 -2.73 6.59 8.22
N ASP A 91 -2.18 6.55 9.43
CA ASP A 91 -2.92 6.84 10.65
C ASP A 91 -3.46 8.28 10.65
N GLU A 92 -2.67 9.25 10.17
CA GLU A 92 -3.10 10.63 10.00
C GLU A 92 -4.24 10.76 8.96
N ILE A 93 -4.13 10.07 7.82
CA ILE A 93 -5.18 10.06 6.79
C ILE A 93 -6.50 9.51 7.36
N VAL A 94 -6.43 8.38 8.08
CA VAL A 94 -7.61 7.75 8.69
C VAL A 94 -8.18 8.64 9.79
N ALA A 95 -7.35 9.26 10.63
CA ALA A 95 -7.79 10.19 11.66
C ALA A 95 -8.54 11.40 11.05
N GLY A 96 -8.02 11.96 9.95
CA GLY A 96 -8.68 13.02 9.21
C GLY A 96 -10.03 12.60 8.62
N CYS A 97 -10.15 11.38 8.12
CA CYS A 97 -11.44 10.82 7.67
C CYS A 97 -12.42 10.63 8.83
N ARG A 98 -11.94 10.23 10.02
CA ARG A 98 -12.75 10.00 11.22
C ARG A 98 -13.07 11.27 12.02
N SER A 99 -12.46 12.41 11.73
CA SER A 99 -12.77 13.66 12.44
C SER A 99 -14.03 14.35 11.89
N ASP A 100 -14.43 14.03 10.66
CA ASP A 100 -15.61 14.59 10.01
C ASP A 100 -16.77 13.58 9.96
N SER A 101 -17.82 13.89 10.73
CA SER A 101 -19.04 13.08 10.87
C SER A 101 -19.78 12.80 9.55
N THR A 102 -19.57 13.62 8.52
CA THR A 102 -20.23 13.42 7.21
C THR A 102 -19.70 12.18 6.51
N PHE A 103 -18.41 11.89 6.63
CA PHE A 103 -17.77 10.73 5.98
C PHE A 103 -17.97 9.45 6.79
N ILE A 104 -17.92 9.54 8.12
CA ILE A 104 -18.09 8.39 9.02
C ILE A 104 -19.45 7.71 8.84
N SER A 105 -20.49 8.43 8.40
CA SER A 105 -21.84 7.87 8.25
C SER A 105 -21.98 6.74 7.22
N ARG A 106 -20.93 6.44 6.44
CA ARG A 106 -20.95 5.48 5.33
C ARG A 106 -20.33 4.14 5.76
N PRO A 107 -21.09 3.03 5.87
CA PRO A 107 -20.55 1.76 6.39
C PRO A 107 -19.31 1.25 5.63
N ALA A 108 -19.31 1.36 4.30
CA ALA A 108 -18.19 0.88 3.48
C ALA A 108 -16.84 1.56 3.79
N ILE A 109 -16.82 2.85 4.16
CA ILE A 109 -15.57 3.53 4.51
C ILE A 109 -15.11 3.16 5.93
N GLN A 110 -16.03 2.78 6.82
CA GLN A 110 -15.69 2.34 8.17
C GLN A 110 -14.92 1.01 8.13
N ASP A 111 -15.45 0.01 7.42
CA ASP A 111 -14.79 -1.30 7.28
C ASP A 111 -13.41 -1.18 6.63
N ASP A 112 -13.28 -0.29 5.65
CA ASP A 112 -12.01 0.01 4.97
C ASP A 112 -11.02 0.70 5.92
N MET A 113 -11.47 1.68 6.72
CA MET A 113 -10.62 2.35 7.72
C MET A 113 -10.21 1.42 8.85
N ASP A 114 -11.10 0.52 9.30
CA ASP A 114 -10.82 -0.44 10.35
C ASP A 114 -9.77 -1.45 9.87
N PHE A 115 -9.91 -1.97 8.64
CA PHE A 115 -8.89 -2.81 8.02
C PHE A 115 -7.52 -2.12 7.96
N LEU A 116 -7.46 -0.86 7.50
CA LEU A 116 -6.20 -0.13 7.31
C LEU A 116 -5.41 0.08 8.61
N VAL A 117 -6.08 0.16 9.77
CA VAL A 117 -5.43 0.45 11.06
C VAL A 117 -5.32 -0.77 11.97
N ALA A 118 -6.10 -1.83 11.74
CA ALA A 118 -6.18 -2.99 12.64
C ALA A 118 -5.70 -4.32 12.02
N ASP A 119 -5.50 -4.41 10.70
CA ASP A 119 -5.00 -5.65 10.08
C ASP A 119 -3.48 -5.77 10.25
N ASP A 120 -3.05 -6.69 11.12
CA ASP A 120 -1.63 -6.88 11.47
C ASP A 120 -0.74 -7.17 10.25
N HIS A 121 -1.23 -7.95 9.27
CA HIS A 121 -0.45 -8.26 8.08
C HIS A 121 -0.26 -7.03 7.20
N TRP A 122 -1.30 -6.23 6.99
CA TRP A 122 -1.19 -4.97 6.27
C TRP A 122 -0.26 -4.00 6.97
N ARG A 123 -0.34 -3.89 8.30
CA ARG A 123 0.56 -3.03 9.09
C ARG A 123 2.02 -3.45 8.92
N GLU A 124 2.32 -4.74 9.03
CA GLU A 124 3.68 -5.27 8.84
C GLU A 124 4.17 -5.05 7.40
N ILE A 125 3.33 -5.27 6.39
CA ILE A 125 3.64 -4.94 4.99
C ILE A 125 4.03 -3.46 4.89
N LEU A 126 3.22 -2.56 5.45
CA LEU A 126 3.44 -1.12 5.34
C LEU A 126 4.73 -0.66 6.04
N ASP A 127 5.10 -1.30 7.15
CA ASP A 127 6.38 -1.05 7.83
C ASP A 127 7.57 -1.57 7.01
N ILE A 128 7.49 -2.76 6.40
CA ILE A 128 8.53 -3.27 5.47
C ILE A 128 8.73 -2.31 4.29
N LEU A 129 7.63 -1.79 3.73
CA LEU A 129 7.69 -0.80 2.64
C LEU A 129 8.30 0.54 3.10
N SER A 130 8.07 0.93 4.35
CA SER A 130 8.66 2.13 4.96
C SER A 130 10.18 2.02 5.09
N ASP A 131 10.69 0.85 5.46
CA ASP A 131 12.14 0.61 5.58
C ASP A 131 12.85 0.71 4.22
N LEU A 132 12.22 0.17 3.17
CA LEU A 132 12.72 0.30 1.80
C LEU A 132 12.85 1.76 1.36
N GLY A 133 11.90 2.61 1.76
CA GLY A 133 11.95 4.05 1.52
C GLY A 133 13.02 4.78 2.34
N SER A 134 13.33 4.28 3.54
CA SER A 134 14.22 4.93 4.50
C SER A 134 15.71 4.62 4.32
N GLY A 135 16.04 3.50 3.68
CA GLY A 135 17.42 3.11 3.41
C GLY A 135 17.64 1.62 3.12
N GLY A 136 16.70 0.76 3.53
CA GLY A 136 16.79 -0.69 3.38
C GLY A 136 16.91 -1.20 1.94
N ARG A 137 16.61 -0.36 0.94
CA ARG A 137 16.81 -0.67 -0.49
C ARG A 137 18.27 -0.99 -0.86
N TYR A 138 19.24 -0.53 -0.06
CA TYR A 138 20.66 -0.78 -0.29
C TYR A 138 21.25 -1.81 0.67
N HIS A 139 20.42 -2.50 1.47
CA HIS A 139 20.89 -3.48 2.46
C HIS A 139 21.99 -4.42 1.93
N ASP A 140 21.73 -5.09 0.80
CA ASP A 140 22.67 -6.05 0.23
C ASP A 140 23.92 -5.38 -0.34
N LEU A 141 23.77 -4.15 -0.84
CA LEU A 141 24.88 -3.36 -1.36
C LEU A 141 25.79 -2.88 -0.22
N ASP A 142 25.21 -2.38 0.87
CA ASP A 142 25.91 -1.96 2.08
C ASP A 142 26.63 -3.16 2.70
N THR A 143 25.95 -4.31 2.81
CA THR A 143 26.57 -5.55 3.30
C THR A 143 27.75 -5.98 2.42
N MET A 144 27.64 -5.84 1.09
CA MET A 144 28.73 -6.15 0.16
C MET A 144 29.92 -5.19 0.30
N LEU A 145 29.66 -3.89 0.52
CA LEU A 145 30.69 -2.85 0.56
C LEU A 145 31.34 -2.72 1.95
N ASP A 146 30.53 -2.75 3.00
CA ASP A 146 30.90 -2.41 4.37
C ASP A 146 30.90 -3.64 5.31
N GLY A 147 30.48 -4.81 4.83
CA GLY A 147 30.43 -6.07 5.58
C GLY A 147 29.19 -6.23 6.45
N GLU A 148 28.42 -5.16 6.67
CA GLU A 148 27.14 -5.13 7.37
C GLU A 148 26.29 -3.97 6.86
N SER A 149 24.97 -4.07 7.02
CA SER A 149 24.06 -2.92 6.82
C SER A 149 23.59 -2.39 8.18
N THR A 150 23.31 -1.09 8.24
CA THR A 150 22.69 -0.46 9.41
C THR A 150 21.16 -0.62 9.43
N TRP A 151 20.59 -1.15 8.35
CA TRP A 151 19.17 -1.44 8.21
C TRP A 151 18.94 -2.94 8.31
N ASP A 152 17.76 -3.34 8.77
CA ASP A 152 17.31 -4.72 8.62
C ASP A 152 17.02 -5.02 7.14
N SER A 153 17.26 -6.26 6.72
CA SER A 153 16.93 -6.73 5.37
C SER A 153 15.41 -6.72 5.16
N PRO A 154 14.87 -5.87 4.27
CA PRO A 154 13.43 -5.83 4.02
C PRO A 154 12.93 -7.13 3.41
N LEU A 155 13.79 -7.84 2.66
CA LEU A 155 13.49 -9.15 2.10
C LEU A 155 13.36 -10.22 3.20
N ASP A 156 14.23 -10.19 4.21
CA ASP A 156 14.15 -11.15 5.32
C ASP A 156 12.95 -10.85 6.21
N ARG A 157 12.64 -9.57 6.46
CA ARG A 157 11.38 -9.18 7.11
C ARG A 157 10.16 -9.67 6.33
N TRP A 158 10.16 -9.53 5.01
CA TRP A 158 9.10 -10.05 4.16
C TRP A 158 8.96 -11.57 4.26
N LYS A 159 10.08 -12.32 4.24
CA LYS A 159 10.05 -13.77 4.43
C LYS A 159 9.52 -14.16 5.81
N ALA A 160 9.83 -13.39 6.86
CA ALA A 160 9.27 -13.61 8.19
C ALA A 160 7.74 -13.43 8.20
N LEU A 161 7.23 -12.42 7.49
CA LEU A 161 5.78 -12.26 7.25
C LEU A 161 5.18 -13.46 6.50
N GLU A 162 5.86 -13.97 5.46
CA GLU A 162 5.43 -15.19 4.75
C GLU A 162 5.35 -16.42 5.69
N MET A 163 6.28 -16.55 6.63
CA MET A 163 6.25 -17.60 7.65
C MET A 163 5.14 -17.40 8.68
N ALA A 164 4.77 -16.15 8.99
CA ALA A 164 3.61 -15.86 9.83
C ALA A 164 2.31 -16.35 9.17
N TYR A 165 2.13 -16.13 7.87
CA TYR A 165 1.01 -16.69 7.11
C TYR A 165 0.99 -18.23 7.15
N LEU A 166 2.16 -18.87 7.02
CA LEU A 166 2.28 -20.32 7.07
C LEU A 166 1.85 -20.86 8.44
N SER A 167 2.25 -20.18 9.50
CA SER A 167 2.00 -20.59 10.88
C SER A 167 0.56 -20.34 11.33
N ALA A 168 -0.16 -19.43 10.66
CA ALA A 168 -1.54 -19.09 10.97
C ALA A 168 -2.56 -20.18 10.56
N ASP A 169 -2.22 -21.05 9.61
CA ASP A 169 -3.11 -22.12 9.12
C ASP A 169 -2.40 -23.49 9.22
N PRO A 170 -2.73 -24.31 10.25
CA PRO A 170 -2.10 -25.60 10.49
C PRO A 170 -2.15 -26.56 9.30
N LYS A 171 -3.10 -26.39 8.37
CA LYS A 171 -3.20 -27.25 7.18
C LYS A 171 -1.91 -27.21 6.36
N TRP A 172 -1.21 -26.08 6.34
CA TRP A 172 0.00 -25.94 5.54
C TRP A 172 1.18 -26.66 6.17
N GLN A 173 1.28 -26.65 7.50
CA GLN A 173 2.27 -27.43 8.24
C GLN A 173 2.03 -28.93 8.04
N GLU A 174 0.77 -29.38 8.19
CA GLU A 174 0.39 -30.76 7.94
C GLU A 174 0.68 -31.19 6.48
N LEU A 175 0.38 -30.33 5.50
CA LEU A 175 0.65 -30.60 4.09
C LEU A 175 2.15 -30.64 3.80
N MET A 176 2.94 -29.77 4.43
CA MET A 176 4.40 -29.73 4.30
C MET A 176 5.03 -31.03 4.81
N GLU A 177 4.53 -31.58 5.90
CA GLU A 177 5.02 -32.85 6.48
C GLU A 177 4.55 -34.08 5.70
N SER A 178 3.28 -34.09 5.28
CA SER A 178 2.65 -35.27 4.66
C SER A 178 2.90 -35.41 3.15
N ASP A 179 2.96 -34.30 2.40
CA ASP A 179 3.19 -34.27 0.96
C ASP A 179 3.95 -32.99 0.53
N PRO A 180 5.29 -32.96 0.70
CA PRO A 180 6.11 -31.79 0.36
C PRO A 180 5.97 -31.32 -1.09
N ALA A 181 5.71 -32.24 -2.03
CA ALA A 181 5.55 -31.91 -3.44
C ALA A 181 4.21 -31.22 -3.73
N LYS A 182 3.14 -31.62 -3.02
CA LYS A 182 1.86 -30.91 -3.07
C LYS A 182 1.92 -29.59 -2.32
N PHE A 183 2.60 -29.53 -1.18
CA PHE A 183 2.86 -28.28 -0.48
C PHE A 183 3.52 -27.23 -1.39
N ALA A 184 4.66 -27.56 -2.01
CA ALA A 184 5.38 -26.63 -2.87
C ALA A 184 4.53 -26.10 -4.05
N ARG A 185 3.62 -26.94 -4.59
CA ARG A 185 2.72 -26.56 -5.68
C ARG A 185 1.53 -25.70 -5.26
N GLN A 186 1.10 -25.78 -4.00
CA GLN A 186 -0.12 -25.13 -3.52
C GLN A 186 0.13 -23.93 -2.61
N TRP A 187 1.23 -23.96 -1.85
CA TRP A 187 1.56 -22.93 -0.88
C TRP A 187 1.82 -21.58 -1.53
N TYR A 188 2.78 -21.48 -2.46
CA TYR A 188 3.14 -20.21 -3.08
C TYR A 188 1.96 -19.53 -3.80
N PRO A 189 1.14 -20.24 -4.61
CA PRO A 189 -0.06 -19.62 -5.19
C PRO A 189 -1.07 -19.14 -4.15
N ALA A 190 -1.25 -19.87 -3.05
CA ALA A 190 -2.19 -19.47 -2.00
C ALA A 190 -1.68 -18.28 -1.19
N LEU A 191 -0.39 -18.25 -0.88
CA LEU A 191 0.30 -17.13 -0.24
C LEU A 191 0.22 -15.88 -1.12
N ALA A 192 0.55 -16.01 -2.40
CA ALA A 192 0.49 -14.91 -3.37
C ALA A 192 -0.94 -14.34 -3.43
N ALA A 193 -1.96 -15.19 -3.53
CA ALA A 193 -3.36 -14.76 -3.52
C ALA A 193 -3.73 -13.98 -2.24
N LYS A 194 -3.22 -14.38 -1.07
CA LYS A 194 -3.51 -13.70 0.21
C LYS A 194 -2.77 -12.36 0.32
N GLN A 195 -1.53 -12.29 -0.14
CA GLN A 195 -0.78 -11.05 -0.21
C GLN A 195 -1.42 -10.07 -1.20
N THR A 196 -1.82 -10.55 -2.39
CA THR A 196 -2.58 -9.78 -3.38
C THR A 196 -3.89 -9.25 -2.78
N GLU A 197 -4.65 -10.09 -2.08
CA GLU A 197 -5.88 -9.68 -1.38
C GLU A 197 -5.63 -8.51 -0.43
N THR A 198 -4.59 -8.62 0.41
CA THR A 198 -4.24 -7.61 1.41
C THR A 198 -3.84 -6.29 0.76
N LEU A 199 -2.94 -6.35 -0.24
CA LEU A 199 -2.45 -5.17 -0.96
C LEU A 199 -3.59 -4.48 -1.73
N GLN A 200 -4.39 -5.23 -2.49
CA GLN A 200 -5.49 -4.67 -3.26
C GLN A 200 -6.58 -4.09 -2.36
N ARG A 201 -6.88 -4.75 -1.24
CA ARG A 201 -7.85 -4.21 -0.27
C ARG A 201 -7.36 -2.88 0.30
N ALA A 202 -6.08 -2.75 0.62
CA ALA A 202 -5.50 -1.47 1.07
C ALA A 202 -5.58 -0.38 -0.01
N ALA A 203 -5.20 -0.69 -1.26
CA ALA A 203 -5.27 0.26 -2.36
C ALA A 203 -6.72 0.69 -2.66
N ARG A 204 -7.68 -0.25 -2.61
CA ARG A 204 -9.11 0.02 -2.74
C ARG A 204 -9.63 0.89 -1.60
N ALA A 205 -9.26 0.59 -0.36
CA ALA A 205 -9.66 1.37 0.82
C ALA A 205 -9.21 2.83 0.68
N ILE A 206 -7.95 3.06 0.31
CA ILE A 206 -7.41 4.40 0.06
C ILE A 206 -8.14 5.08 -1.11
N ALA A 207 -8.35 4.37 -2.23
CA ALA A 207 -9.09 4.90 -3.39
C ALA A 207 -10.55 5.26 -3.04
N ARG A 208 -11.21 4.50 -2.16
CA ARG A 208 -12.56 4.82 -1.70
C ARG A 208 -12.59 6.06 -0.83
N MET A 209 -11.54 6.38 -0.07
CA MET A 209 -11.46 7.67 0.64
C MET A 209 -11.49 8.87 -0.31
N TRP A 210 -11.07 8.71 -1.58
CA TRP A 210 -11.11 9.79 -2.58
C TRP A 210 -12.51 10.08 -3.10
N THR A 211 -13.43 9.14 -2.95
CA THR A 211 -14.83 9.30 -3.38
C THR A 211 -15.78 9.41 -2.21
N LEU A 212 -15.40 8.86 -1.06
CA LEU A 212 -16.23 8.75 0.11
C LEU A 212 -15.77 9.58 1.31
N GLY A 213 -14.54 10.09 1.30
CA GLY A 213 -13.90 10.84 2.39
C GLY A 213 -13.58 12.31 2.06
N PRO A 214 -12.74 12.98 2.86
CA PRO A 214 -12.44 14.41 2.75
C PRO A 214 -11.91 14.83 1.38
N ALA A 215 -11.10 14.00 0.72
CA ALA A 215 -10.54 14.25 -0.60
C ALA A 215 -11.57 14.44 -1.73
N GLN A 216 -12.84 14.09 -1.50
CA GLN A 216 -13.91 14.04 -2.50
C GLN A 216 -14.02 15.27 -3.42
N PRO A 217 -13.95 16.53 -2.94
CA PRO A 217 -14.07 17.73 -3.78
C PRO A 217 -12.99 17.84 -4.87
N HIS A 218 -11.78 17.33 -4.61
CA HIS A 218 -10.65 17.44 -5.55
C HIS A 218 -10.35 16.13 -6.27
N ALA A 219 -10.54 15.00 -5.59
CA ALA A 219 -10.11 13.69 -6.05
C ALA A 219 -11.15 12.97 -6.93
N GLN A 220 -12.44 13.37 -6.91
CA GLN A 220 -13.46 12.77 -7.77
C GLN A 220 -13.15 12.88 -9.27
N ARG A 221 -12.39 13.91 -9.66
CA ARG A 221 -11.98 14.13 -11.05
C ARG A 221 -10.97 13.10 -11.55
N LEU A 222 -10.37 12.34 -10.64
CA LEU A 222 -9.37 11.30 -10.92
C LEU A 222 -9.95 9.90 -10.75
N THR A 223 -11.27 9.76 -10.59
CA THR A 223 -11.96 8.45 -10.49
C THR A 223 -11.62 7.52 -11.67
N GLY A 224 -11.40 8.06 -12.87
CA GLY A 224 -10.92 7.28 -14.01
C GLY A 224 -9.51 6.70 -13.81
N ILE A 225 -8.63 7.39 -13.08
CA ILE A 225 -7.24 6.97 -12.83
C ILE A 225 -7.20 5.95 -11.70
N ILE A 226 -7.87 6.23 -10.57
CA ILE A 226 -7.94 5.30 -9.43
C ILE A 226 -8.93 4.14 -9.64
N GLY A 227 -9.64 4.13 -10.78
CA GLY A 227 -10.69 3.15 -11.11
C GLY A 227 -10.21 1.71 -11.01
N ARG A 228 -8.93 1.45 -11.34
CA ARG A 228 -8.28 0.13 -11.23
C ARG A 228 -8.44 -0.49 -9.84
N PHE A 229 -8.39 0.31 -8.78
CA PHE A 229 -8.56 -0.16 -7.40
C PHE A 229 -9.94 0.12 -6.83
N LEU A 230 -10.54 1.26 -7.19
CA LEU A 230 -11.82 1.73 -6.63
C LEU A 230 -12.95 0.70 -6.81
N PHE A 231 -12.99 0.02 -7.95
CA PHE A 231 -14.09 -0.87 -8.34
C PHE A 231 -13.83 -2.36 -8.10
N ILE A 232 -12.74 -2.72 -7.42
CA ILE A 232 -12.44 -4.13 -7.11
C ILE A 232 -13.51 -4.68 -6.15
N MET A 233 -14.21 -5.74 -6.55
CA MET A 233 -15.17 -6.45 -5.72
C MET A 233 -14.45 -7.40 -4.76
N ASP A 234 -15.10 -7.79 -3.66
CA ASP A 234 -14.46 -8.67 -2.67
C ASP A 234 -14.03 -10.02 -3.26
N ASP A 235 -14.82 -10.57 -4.18
CA ASP A 235 -14.51 -11.81 -4.90
C ASP A 235 -13.28 -11.69 -5.82
N ASP A 236 -12.95 -10.47 -6.25
CA ASP A 236 -11.84 -10.19 -7.17
C ASP A 236 -10.53 -9.82 -6.44
N LEU A 237 -10.56 -9.63 -5.13
CA LEU A 237 -9.39 -9.16 -4.36
C LEU A 237 -8.17 -10.08 -4.47
N ARG A 238 -8.36 -11.36 -4.77
CA ARG A 238 -7.28 -12.36 -4.88
C ARG A 238 -6.58 -12.38 -6.23
N THR A 239 -7.13 -11.68 -7.22
CA THR A 239 -6.58 -11.61 -8.57
C THR A 239 -6.12 -10.18 -8.84
N PRO A 240 -4.91 -9.95 -9.37
CA PRO A 240 -4.46 -8.62 -9.72
C PRO A 240 -5.45 -7.90 -10.63
N ALA A 241 -5.85 -6.70 -10.24
CA ALA A 241 -6.66 -5.81 -11.05
C ALA A 241 -5.87 -5.46 -12.30
N THR A 242 -6.48 -5.67 -13.46
CA THR A 242 -5.92 -5.35 -14.78
C THR A 242 -6.07 -3.87 -15.09
#